data_AF-A0A1I1AS00-F1
#
_entry.id   AF-A0A1I1AS00-F1
#
_cell.length_a   1.000
_cell.length_b   1.000
_cell.length_c   1.000
_cell.angle_alpha   90.00
_cell.angle_beta   90.00
_cell.angle_gamma   90.00
#
_symmetry.space_group_name_H-M   'P 1'
#
loop_
_entity.id
_entity.type
_entity.pdbx_description
1 polymer ?
#
loop_
_entity_poly.entity_id
_entity_poly.type
_entity_poly.pdbx_seq_one_letter_code
_entity_poly.pdbx_strand_id
1 'polypeptide(L)'
;MRTRRAPSLLALGAATALALAACASGGSTAGPSGSSGSGPADGTPTATASSAPPSSASPSTSPTAGGDDDGVEPTASPLPADDPTDDQPFPADLAPDLQEAGGDARLGLTGIRVGLGEGYERVVLDLEGTGQPGWDAQYRTTGPAQEGSGDPVEVDGDAVLWVTVTGLAYPGDGVTDVTAAPRTDPEGTEVVEEVVYDGVFEGQAQVWIGLDEQRPFRVFRLEDPARVVIDVVGTDG
;
A
#
# COMPACT_ATOMS: atom_id res chain seq x y z
N MET A 1 16.25 25.95 35.88
CA MET A 1 14.79 26.20 35.90
C MET A 1 14.50 27.69 35.79
N ARG A 2 14.11 28.17 34.60
CA ARG A 2 13.51 29.50 34.43
C ARG A 2 12.30 29.33 33.52
N THR A 3 11.14 29.23 34.16
CA THR A 3 9.82 29.21 33.55
C THR A 3 9.52 30.56 32.90
N ARG A 4 9.20 30.56 31.61
CA ARG A 4 8.48 31.66 30.96
C ARG A 4 7.11 31.12 30.53
N ARG A 5 6.07 31.63 31.17
CA ARG A 5 4.67 31.45 30.80
C ARG A 5 4.19 32.64 29.98
N ALA A 6 3.18 32.34 29.15
CA ALA A 6 2.10 33.18 28.62
C ALA A 6 2.35 33.86 27.24
N PRO A 7 1.29 34.23 26.48
CA PRO A 7 -0.14 34.09 26.74
C PRO A 7 -0.97 33.41 25.63
N SER A 8 -2.12 32.87 26.03
CA SER A 8 -3.25 32.49 25.17
C SER A 8 -3.99 33.73 24.65
N LEU A 9 -4.29 33.77 23.35
CA LEU A 9 -5.23 34.72 22.75
C LEU A 9 -6.35 33.95 22.04
N LEU A 10 -7.57 34.12 22.57
CA LEU A 10 -8.83 33.85 21.89
C LEU A 10 -9.02 34.84 20.73
N ALA A 11 -9.49 34.36 19.57
CA ALA A 11 -10.26 35.13 18.60
C ALA A 11 -11.16 34.14 17.83
N LEU A 12 -12.46 34.08 18.16
CA LEU A 12 -13.58 34.75 17.49
C LEU A 12 -13.87 34.19 16.09
N GLY A 13 -15.01 33.50 15.98
CA GLY A 13 -15.46 32.84 14.77
C GLY A 13 -16.02 33.78 13.70
N ALA A 14 -16.22 33.20 12.52
CA ALA A 14 -17.14 33.69 11.50
C ALA A 14 -17.76 32.48 10.81
N ALA A 15 -19.08 32.34 10.96
CA ALA A 15 -19.89 31.42 10.18
C ALA A 15 -20.27 32.12 8.86
N THR A 16 -20.02 31.47 7.74
CA THR A 16 -20.51 31.90 6.43
C THR A 16 -21.28 30.73 5.81
N ALA A 17 -22.60 30.91 5.75
CA ALA A 17 -23.53 30.07 5.04
C ALA A 17 -23.35 30.27 3.52
N LEU A 18 -23.24 29.17 2.77
CA LEU A 18 -23.27 29.20 1.31
C LEU A 18 -24.54 28.45 0.84
N ALA A 19 -25.53 29.22 0.43
CA ALA A 19 -26.71 28.71 -0.27
C ALA A 19 -26.46 28.79 -1.78
N LEU A 20 -26.38 27.64 -2.46
CA LEU A 20 -26.43 27.61 -3.92
C LEU A 20 -27.86 27.40 -4.39
N ALA A 21 -28.33 28.40 -5.13
CA ALA A 21 -29.57 28.39 -5.89
C ALA A 21 -29.45 27.44 -7.09
N ALA A 22 -30.40 26.51 -7.22
CA ALA A 22 -30.58 25.70 -8.42
C ALA A 22 -31.50 26.45 -9.40
N CYS A 23 -30.97 26.82 -10.56
CA CYS A 23 -31.77 27.28 -11.69
C CYS A 23 -32.25 26.08 -12.51
N ALA A 24 -33.57 25.95 -12.61
CA ALA A 24 -34.26 25.02 -13.49
C ALA A 24 -34.81 25.77 -14.72
N SER A 25 -34.49 25.27 -15.91
CA SER A 25 -35.14 25.52 -17.19
C SER A 25 -34.49 24.57 -18.21
N GLY A 26 -35.15 23.80 -19.07
CA GLY A 26 -36.54 23.66 -19.48
C GLY A 26 -36.45 23.00 -20.87
N GLY A 27 -37.24 21.96 -21.15
CA GLY A 27 -37.19 21.28 -22.44
C GLY A 27 -38.34 20.29 -22.64
N SER A 28 -39.41 20.76 -23.26
CA SER A 28 -40.61 20.01 -23.63
C SER A 28 -40.42 19.25 -24.94
N THR A 29 -41.03 18.06 -25.09
CA THR A 29 -41.76 17.66 -26.31
C THR A 29 -42.62 16.42 -26.09
N ALA A 30 -43.75 16.36 -26.80
CA ALA A 30 -44.97 15.63 -26.47
C ALA A 30 -45.10 14.24 -27.12
N GLY A 31 -46.04 13.42 -26.62
CA GLY A 31 -46.60 12.28 -27.36
C GLY A 31 -47.39 11.28 -26.49
N PRO A 32 -48.66 10.90 -26.81
CA PRO A 32 -49.61 10.33 -25.84
C PRO A 32 -49.91 8.83 -26.01
N SER A 33 -50.44 8.17 -24.97
CA SER A 33 -51.72 7.40 -24.98
C SER A 33 -51.80 6.28 -23.92
N GLY A 34 -52.94 6.26 -23.20
CA GLY A 34 -53.56 5.10 -22.54
C GLY A 34 -52.90 4.63 -21.24
N SER A 35 -53.57 4.07 -20.24
CA SER A 35 -54.98 3.79 -19.95
C SER A 35 -55.02 3.29 -18.50
N SER A 36 -56.08 3.62 -17.74
CA SER A 36 -56.57 2.91 -16.53
C SER A 36 -55.66 2.98 -15.27
N GLY A 37 -56.11 3.08 -14.03
CA GLY A 37 -57.43 3.04 -13.39
C GLY A 37 -57.23 3.33 -11.89
N SER A 38 -58.30 3.79 -11.22
CA SER A 38 -58.35 4.24 -9.83
C SER A 38 -57.99 3.21 -8.74
N GLY A 39 -57.49 3.70 -7.60
CA GLY A 39 -57.76 3.11 -6.28
C GLY A 39 -56.60 3.17 -5.26
N PRO A 40 -56.77 3.83 -4.09
CA PRO A 40 -55.79 3.83 -3.01
C PRO A 40 -56.10 2.75 -1.96
N ALA A 41 -55.09 2.24 -1.26
CA ALA A 41 -55.28 1.61 0.05
C ALA A 41 -53.97 1.55 0.84
N ASP A 42 -54.05 2.12 2.04
CA ASP A 42 -53.21 1.93 3.23
C ASP A 42 -52.73 0.49 3.48
N GLY A 43 -51.55 0.36 4.08
CA GLY A 43 -51.10 -0.88 4.68
C GLY A 43 -49.61 -0.92 5.05
N THR A 44 -49.24 -0.31 6.18
CA THR A 44 -48.08 -0.76 7.00
C THR A 44 -48.69 -1.43 8.26
N PRO A 45 -48.00 -2.27 9.07
CA PRO A 45 -46.72 -2.96 8.93
C PRO A 45 -46.84 -4.49 9.19
N THR A 46 -45.81 -5.29 8.94
CA THR A 46 -45.55 -6.55 9.69
C THR A 46 -44.09 -6.96 9.58
N ALA A 47 -43.41 -6.97 10.72
CA ALA A 47 -42.13 -7.63 10.92
C ALA A 47 -42.33 -9.15 10.88
N THR A 48 -41.44 -9.88 10.21
CA THR A 48 -41.35 -11.34 10.35
C THR A 48 -39.89 -11.74 10.47
N ALA A 49 -39.62 -12.54 11.50
CA ALA A 49 -38.32 -12.95 11.97
C ALA A 49 -37.69 -14.07 11.14
N SER A 50 -36.36 -14.17 11.30
CA SER A 50 -35.58 -15.40 11.54
C SER A 50 -35.85 -16.62 10.66
N SER A 51 -34.86 -16.97 9.84
CA SER A 51 -34.53 -18.36 9.55
C SER A 51 -33.06 -18.46 9.10
N ALA A 52 -32.20 -18.96 9.98
CA ALA A 52 -30.95 -19.61 9.63
C ALA A 52 -31.21 -21.11 9.43
N PRO A 53 -30.55 -21.76 8.46
CA PRO A 53 -30.06 -23.12 8.70
C PRO A 53 -28.71 -23.38 7.97
N PRO A 54 -28.15 -24.60 8.02
CA PRO A 54 -27.45 -25.17 9.16
C PRO A 54 -25.96 -25.45 8.85
N SER A 55 -25.18 -25.62 9.92
CA SER A 55 -23.82 -26.15 9.89
C SER A 55 -23.76 -27.51 9.18
N SER A 56 -22.92 -27.60 8.15
CA SER A 56 -22.48 -28.87 7.58
C SER A 56 -21.09 -29.17 8.11
N ALA A 57 -21.01 -30.10 9.05
CA ALA A 57 -19.75 -30.70 9.47
C ALA A 57 -19.33 -31.74 8.43
N SER A 58 -18.05 -31.76 8.06
CA SER A 58 -17.43 -32.86 7.34
C SER A 58 -15.96 -32.99 7.76
N PRO A 59 -15.41 -34.22 7.66
CA PRO A 59 -14.50 -34.77 8.67
C PRO A 59 -13.03 -34.39 8.50
N SER A 60 -12.34 -34.36 9.65
CA SER A 60 -10.89 -34.42 9.77
C SER A 60 -10.31 -35.61 9.02
N THR A 61 -9.31 -35.34 8.17
CA THR A 61 -8.26 -36.29 7.83
C THR A 61 -6.93 -35.66 8.19
N SER A 62 -6.30 -36.19 9.25
CA SER A 62 -4.87 -36.02 9.48
C SER A 62 -4.13 -37.07 8.65
N PRO A 63 -3.01 -36.70 8.02
CA PRO A 63 -1.85 -37.57 7.95
C PRO A 63 -0.76 -37.07 8.90
N THR A 64 -0.17 -38.05 9.56
CA THR A 64 0.99 -38.02 10.45
C THR A 64 2.26 -37.58 9.72
N ALA A 65 3.12 -36.93 10.50
CA ALA A 65 4.47 -36.44 10.22
C ALA A 65 5.41 -37.38 9.43
N GLY A 66 6.37 -36.75 8.74
CA GLY A 66 7.60 -37.38 8.29
C GLY A 66 8.24 -36.64 7.12
N GLY A 67 9.15 -35.72 7.41
CA GLY A 67 9.96 -35.04 6.41
C GLY A 67 10.79 -33.96 7.05
N ASP A 68 12.01 -34.33 7.47
CA ASP A 68 13.10 -33.39 7.72
C ASP A 68 13.28 -32.51 6.47
N ASP A 69 12.84 -31.26 6.56
CA ASP A 69 13.16 -30.23 5.57
C ASP A 69 14.02 -29.20 6.30
N ASP A 70 15.29 -29.15 5.89
CA ASP A 70 16.31 -28.21 6.35
C ASP A 70 15.71 -26.80 6.21
N GLY A 71 15.28 -26.25 7.35
CA GLY A 71 14.72 -24.92 7.44
C GLY A 71 15.77 -23.91 7.02
N VAL A 72 15.75 -23.53 5.75
CA VAL A 72 16.37 -22.29 5.28
C VAL A 72 15.44 -21.19 5.78
N GLU A 73 15.78 -20.59 6.92
CA GLU A 73 15.23 -19.30 7.30
C GLU A 73 15.50 -18.32 6.14
N PRO A 74 14.50 -17.57 5.64
CA PRO A 74 14.75 -16.55 4.65
C PRO A 74 15.51 -15.42 5.34
N THR A 75 16.84 -15.51 5.31
CA THR A 75 17.71 -14.40 5.64
C THR A 75 17.50 -13.33 4.57
N ALA A 76 17.29 -12.08 4.98
CA ALA A 76 17.37 -10.94 4.10
C ALA A 76 18.69 -11.04 3.33
N SER A 77 18.63 -11.31 2.03
CA SER A 77 19.87 -11.48 1.26
C SER A 77 20.54 -10.11 1.13
N PRO A 78 21.77 -9.93 1.61
CA PRO A 78 22.47 -8.66 1.49
C PRO A 78 22.61 -8.30 0.01
N LEU A 79 22.40 -7.03 -0.32
CA LEU A 79 22.62 -6.54 -1.68
C LEU A 79 24.08 -6.82 -2.11
N PRO A 80 24.32 -7.39 -3.31
CA PRO A 80 25.66 -7.48 -3.87
C PRO A 80 26.24 -6.07 -4.09
N ALA A 81 27.54 -5.91 -3.84
CA ALA A 81 28.25 -4.62 -3.90
C ALA A 81 28.28 -3.95 -5.29
N ASP A 82 27.79 -4.62 -6.34
CA ASP A 82 27.81 -4.19 -7.75
C ASP A 82 26.41 -3.91 -8.32
N ASP A 83 25.39 -3.68 -7.48
CA ASP A 83 24.09 -3.22 -7.97
C ASP A 83 24.23 -1.81 -8.58
N PRO A 84 23.78 -1.58 -9.84
CA PRO A 84 24.04 -0.32 -10.53
C PRO A 84 23.40 0.85 -9.76
N THR A 85 24.19 1.89 -9.55
CA THR A 85 23.76 3.16 -9.01
C THR A 85 23.23 4.01 -10.15
N ASP A 86 22.07 4.62 -9.98
CA ASP A 86 21.63 5.68 -10.88
C ASP A 86 22.59 6.88 -10.72
N ASP A 87 23.27 7.29 -11.81
CA ASP A 87 24.26 8.37 -11.87
C ASP A 87 23.66 9.77 -11.62
N GLN A 88 22.35 9.86 -11.36
CA GLN A 88 21.70 11.11 -10.97
C GLN A 88 22.23 11.58 -9.60
N PRO A 89 22.65 12.86 -9.46
CA PRO A 89 23.04 13.41 -8.16
C PRO A 89 21.86 13.25 -7.22
N PHE A 90 22.07 12.70 -6.01
CA PHE A 90 21.03 12.35 -5.03
C PHE A 90 20.42 13.60 -4.39
N PRO A 91 19.32 14.20 -4.89
CA PRO A 91 18.75 15.41 -4.31
C PRO A 91 17.42 14.99 -3.70
N ALA A 92 17.46 13.95 -2.89
CA ALA A 92 16.27 13.36 -2.31
C ALA A 92 15.63 14.39 -1.38
N ASP A 93 14.29 14.45 -1.39
CA ASP A 93 13.49 15.26 -0.48
C ASP A 93 12.43 14.38 0.22
N LEU A 94 11.51 15.00 0.97
CA LEU A 94 10.44 14.29 1.68
C LEU A 94 9.12 14.25 0.89
N ALA A 95 9.11 14.78 -0.34
CA ALA A 95 7.89 14.90 -1.12
C ALA A 95 7.46 13.54 -1.69
N PRO A 96 6.15 13.35 -1.96
CA PRO A 96 5.68 12.16 -2.65
C PRO A 96 6.36 11.97 -4.01
N ASP A 97 6.66 10.71 -4.35
CA ASP A 97 7.23 10.29 -5.64
C ASP A 97 6.22 9.35 -6.34
N LEU A 98 5.82 9.71 -7.56
CA LEU A 98 4.79 9.02 -8.32
C LEU A 98 5.28 8.72 -9.74
N GLN A 99 5.16 7.46 -10.13
CA GLN A 99 5.38 6.99 -11.49
C GLN A 99 4.28 6.04 -11.91
N GLU A 100 3.61 6.33 -13.02
CA GLU A 100 2.62 5.41 -13.59
C GLU A 100 3.30 4.17 -14.17
N ALA A 101 2.65 3.02 -13.99
CA ALA A 101 3.03 1.78 -14.69
C ALA A 101 2.87 1.96 -16.22
N GLY A 102 3.68 1.23 -16.98
CA GLY A 102 3.79 1.45 -18.43
C GLY A 102 3.90 0.16 -19.24
N GLY A 103 3.48 0.25 -20.51
CA GLY A 103 3.39 -0.91 -21.40
C GLY A 103 2.33 -1.91 -20.95
N ASP A 104 2.41 -3.13 -21.44
CA ASP A 104 1.53 -4.23 -21.02
C ASP A 104 2.03 -4.84 -19.68
N ALA A 105 2.12 -4.00 -18.64
CA ALA A 105 2.68 -4.35 -17.33
C ALA A 105 1.97 -5.56 -16.71
N ARG A 106 2.74 -6.62 -16.50
CA ARG A 106 2.36 -7.85 -15.79
C ARG A 106 3.61 -8.38 -15.09
N LEU A 107 3.83 -7.89 -13.88
CA LEU A 107 5.03 -8.18 -13.11
C LEU A 107 4.70 -8.95 -11.82
N GLY A 108 5.57 -9.86 -11.41
CA GLY A 108 5.52 -10.48 -10.08
C GLY A 108 6.63 -9.97 -9.20
N LEU A 109 6.33 -9.77 -7.91
CA LEU A 109 7.33 -9.46 -6.90
C LEU A 109 8.00 -10.76 -6.45
N THR A 110 9.28 -10.89 -6.76
CA THR A 110 10.06 -12.13 -6.55
C THR A 110 11.02 -12.06 -5.37
N GLY A 111 11.33 -10.84 -4.91
CA GLY A 111 12.29 -10.63 -3.84
C GLY A 111 12.19 -9.22 -3.27
N ILE A 112 12.53 -9.10 -1.99
CA ILE A 112 12.78 -7.84 -1.31
C ILE A 112 14.19 -7.94 -0.74
N ARG A 113 15.04 -6.97 -1.08
CA ARG A 113 16.42 -6.90 -0.59
C ARG A 113 16.65 -5.55 0.06
N VAL A 114 17.45 -5.55 1.12
CA VAL A 114 17.86 -4.34 1.81
C VAL A 114 19.38 -4.34 1.95
N GLY A 115 20.00 -3.18 1.83
CA GLY A 115 21.44 -3.06 2.04
C GLY A 115 21.94 -1.63 1.99
N LEU A 116 23.25 -1.49 2.20
CA LEU A 116 23.92 -0.19 2.28
C LEU A 116 24.43 0.25 0.90
N GLY A 117 24.27 1.53 0.61
CA GLY A 117 24.93 2.24 -0.49
C GLY A 117 25.83 3.35 0.02
N GLU A 118 26.47 4.09 -0.90
CA GLU A 118 27.31 5.23 -0.52
C GLU A 118 26.44 6.43 -0.12
N GLY A 119 26.25 6.62 1.19
CA GLY A 119 25.46 7.74 1.75
C GLY A 119 23.94 7.51 1.77
N TYR A 120 23.49 6.29 1.49
CA TYR A 120 22.08 5.90 1.53
C TYR A 120 21.93 4.44 1.93
N GLU A 121 20.75 4.09 2.41
CA GLU A 121 20.30 2.71 2.51
C GLU A 121 19.28 2.44 1.41
N ARG A 122 19.28 1.20 0.90
CA ARG A 122 18.53 0.82 -0.30
C ARG A 122 17.62 -0.35 -0.01
N VAL A 123 16.34 -0.18 -0.34
CA VAL A 123 15.37 -1.27 -0.48
C VAL A 123 15.16 -1.54 -1.97
N VAL A 124 15.28 -2.79 -2.39
CA VAL A 124 15.07 -3.23 -3.77
C VAL A 124 13.94 -4.25 -3.81
N LEU A 125 12.97 -3.98 -4.68
CA LEU A 125 11.88 -4.88 -5.03
C LEU A 125 12.22 -5.53 -6.36
N ASP A 126 12.56 -6.81 -6.33
CA ASP A 126 12.93 -7.58 -7.53
C ASP A 126 11.69 -8.07 -8.27
N LEU A 127 11.61 -7.78 -9.55
CA LEU A 127 10.42 -8.05 -10.37
C LEU A 127 10.75 -8.95 -11.56
N GLU A 128 9.83 -9.85 -11.87
CA GLU A 128 9.86 -10.66 -13.10
C GLU A 128 8.60 -10.41 -13.94
N GLY A 129 8.69 -10.62 -15.25
CA GLY A 129 7.56 -10.48 -16.16
C GLY A 129 7.79 -9.43 -17.25
N THR A 130 6.72 -8.76 -17.67
CA THR A 130 6.76 -7.82 -18.81
C THR A 130 6.22 -6.44 -18.46
N GLY A 131 6.67 -5.44 -19.20
CA GLY A 131 6.27 -4.04 -19.02
C GLY A 131 7.09 -3.32 -17.94
N GLN A 132 6.58 -2.19 -17.48
CA GLN A 132 7.28 -1.31 -16.52
C GLN A 132 6.42 -1.15 -15.27
N PRO A 133 6.98 -1.36 -14.07
CA PRO A 133 6.26 -1.11 -12.83
C PRO A 133 6.00 0.39 -12.65
N GLY A 134 4.94 0.71 -11.93
CA GLY A 134 4.71 2.04 -11.38
C GLY A 134 4.84 2.04 -9.86
N TRP A 135 4.92 3.22 -9.26
CA TRP A 135 4.93 3.39 -7.81
C TRP A 135 4.23 4.68 -7.38
N ASP A 136 3.70 4.69 -6.16
CA ASP A 136 3.34 5.88 -5.38
C ASP A 136 4.00 5.74 -4.01
N ALA A 137 4.98 6.61 -3.71
CA ALA A 137 5.79 6.56 -2.50
C ALA A 137 5.66 7.86 -1.70
N GLN A 138 5.26 7.73 -0.44
CA GLN A 138 5.01 8.89 0.43
C GLN A 138 4.97 8.51 1.91
N TYR A 139 5.31 9.46 2.79
CA TYR A 139 5.19 9.27 4.23
C TYR A 139 3.73 9.17 4.69
N ARG A 140 3.45 8.20 5.53
CA ARG A 140 2.13 8.04 6.15
C ARG A 140 1.95 9.00 7.33
N THR A 141 0.83 9.71 7.34
CA THR A 141 0.41 10.60 8.44
C THR A 141 -0.55 9.95 9.43
N THR A 142 -1.05 8.75 9.08
CA THR A 142 -1.93 7.90 9.88
C THR A 142 -1.35 6.48 9.91
N GLY A 143 -1.65 5.71 10.95
CA GLY A 143 -1.12 4.36 11.12
C GLY A 143 -1.29 3.46 9.87
N PRO A 144 -0.32 2.59 9.55
CA PRO A 144 -0.41 1.64 8.44
C PRO A 144 -1.61 0.68 8.60
N ALA A 145 -2.24 0.30 7.49
CA ALA A 145 -3.36 -0.65 7.48
C ALA A 145 -3.38 -1.46 6.17
N GLN A 146 -3.77 -2.73 6.27
CA GLN A 146 -3.83 -3.67 5.15
C GLN A 146 -4.90 -3.28 4.14
N GLU A 147 -4.64 -3.55 2.86
CA GLU A 147 -5.63 -3.27 1.80
C GLU A 147 -6.83 -4.23 1.93
N GLY A 148 -8.03 -3.72 1.63
CA GLY A 148 -9.26 -4.51 1.67
C GLY A 148 -9.82 -4.81 3.08
N SER A 149 -8.99 -5.27 4.04
CA SER A 149 -9.43 -5.56 5.42
C SER A 149 -9.45 -4.32 6.32
N GLY A 150 -8.49 -3.41 6.13
CA GLY A 150 -8.28 -2.26 7.00
C GLY A 150 -7.68 -2.61 8.37
N ASP A 151 -7.21 -3.84 8.56
CA ASP A 151 -6.51 -4.24 9.78
C ASP A 151 -5.21 -3.45 9.93
N PRO A 152 -4.84 -3.01 11.15
CA PRO A 152 -3.60 -2.25 11.35
C PRO A 152 -2.39 -3.11 10.99
N VAL A 153 -1.41 -2.49 10.34
CA VAL A 153 -0.10 -3.09 10.08
C VAL A 153 0.88 -2.47 11.09
N GLU A 154 1.43 -3.30 11.96
CA GLU A 154 2.55 -2.89 12.80
C GLU A 154 3.81 -2.84 11.92
N VAL A 155 4.64 -1.82 12.09
CA VAL A 155 5.92 -1.63 11.41
C VAL A 155 6.87 -0.99 12.42
N ASP A 156 8.05 -1.57 12.62
CA ASP A 156 9.07 -1.00 13.50
C ASP A 156 9.65 0.30 12.89
N GLY A 157 9.98 1.28 13.74
CA GLY A 157 10.45 2.61 13.30
C GLY A 157 9.61 3.79 13.79
N ASP A 158 10.22 4.98 13.83
CA ASP A 158 9.59 6.24 14.23
C ASP A 158 8.91 6.97 13.05
N ALA A 159 9.20 6.56 11.82
CA ALA A 159 8.52 7.01 10.60
C ALA A 159 8.24 5.84 9.65
N VAL A 160 7.17 5.95 8.85
CA VAL A 160 6.82 4.93 7.85
C VAL A 160 6.70 5.55 6.47
N LEU A 161 7.60 5.13 5.57
CA LEU A 161 7.49 5.38 4.14
C LEU A 161 6.59 4.30 3.53
N TRP A 162 5.47 4.72 2.95
CA TRP A 162 4.51 3.82 2.31
C TRP A 162 4.70 3.87 0.80
N VAL A 163 4.91 2.70 0.20
CA VAL A 163 5.16 2.54 -1.22
C VAL A 163 4.13 1.58 -1.80
N THR A 164 3.31 2.08 -2.72
CA THR A 164 2.38 1.26 -3.49
C THR A 164 2.98 0.97 -4.85
N VAL A 165 3.30 -0.30 -5.13
CA VAL A 165 3.83 -0.73 -6.43
C VAL A 165 2.68 -1.18 -7.32
N THR A 166 2.63 -0.70 -8.56
CA THR A 166 1.54 -0.97 -9.51
C THR A 166 2.05 -1.67 -10.77
N GLY A 167 1.14 -2.30 -11.52
CA GLY A 167 1.48 -3.10 -12.71
C GLY A 167 1.79 -4.55 -12.39
N LEU A 168 1.34 -5.02 -11.22
CA LEU A 168 1.57 -6.39 -10.76
C LEU A 168 0.49 -7.34 -11.27
N ALA A 169 0.87 -8.59 -11.50
CA ALA A 169 -0.03 -9.70 -11.79
C ALA A 169 -0.25 -10.55 -10.53
N TYR A 170 -1.36 -11.28 -10.47
CA TYR A 170 -1.60 -12.19 -9.37
C TYR A 170 -0.65 -13.39 -9.42
N PRO A 171 -0.27 -13.94 -8.25
CA PRO A 171 0.56 -15.14 -8.19
C PRO A 171 -0.13 -16.29 -8.90
N GLY A 172 0.60 -16.98 -9.78
CA GLY A 172 0.03 -18.06 -10.60
C GLY A 172 -0.47 -17.64 -11.98
N ASP A 173 -0.57 -16.34 -12.28
CA ASP A 173 -0.84 -15.82 -13.64
C ASP A 173 0.45 -15.71 -14.48
N GLY A 174 1.37 -16.65 -14.29
CA GLY A 174 2.69 -16.68 -14.95
C GLY A 174 3.79 -15.94 -14.22
N VAL A 175 3.57 -15.54 -12.96
CA VAL A 175 4.57 -14.89 -12.10
C VAL A 175 4.59 -15.50 -10.69
N THR A 176 5.76 -15.45 -10.04
CA THR A 176 5.99 -15.89 -8.65
C THR A 176 5.74 -14.75 -7.67
N ASP A 177 5.42 -15.07 -6.42
CA ASP A 177 5.21 -14.11 -5.33
C ASP A 177 6.15 -14.39 -4.15
N VAL A 178 6.70 -13.33 -3.59
CA VAL A 178 7.58 -13.33 -2.42
C VAL A 178 6.84 -13.54 -1.08
N THR A 179 5.53 -13.84 -1.08
CA THR A 179 4.71 -14.10 0.13
C THR A 179 5.35 -15.00 1.21
N ALA A 180 6.38 -15.79 0.88
CA ALA A 180 7.18 -16.54 1.85
C ALA A 180 7.96 -15.68 2.86
N ALA A 181 8.21 -14.40 2.59
CA ALA A 181 8.91 -13.47 3.49
C ALA A 181 8.24 -12.07 3.51
N PRO A 182 7.05 -11.95 4.14
CA PRO A 182 6.27 -10.70 4.14
C PRO A 182 6.87 -9.62 5.05
N ARG A 183 7.89 -9.95 5.85
CA ARG A 183 8.56 -9.04 6.77
C ARG A 183 10.06 -9.27 6.68
N THR A 184 10.83 -8.19 6.68
CA THR A 184 12.29 -8.22 6.56
C THR A 184 12.87 -7.25 7.56
N ASP A 185 13.62 -7.78 8.53
CA ASP A 185 14.42 -7.04 9.50
C ASP A 185 15.89 -7.04 9.03
N PRO A 186 16.35 -5.99 8.33
CA PRO A 186 17.71 -5.96 7.80
C PRO A 186 18.77 -5.90 8.92
N GLU A 187 19.77 -6.78 8.84
CA GLU A 187 20.95 -6.67 9.70
C GLU A 187 21.95 -5.66 9.12
N GLY A 188 22.48 -4.78 9.99
CA GLY A 188 23.58 -3.86 9.63
C GLY A 188 23.14 -2.54 8.99
N THR A 189 21.84 -2.26 8.96
CA THR A 189 21.27 -0.93 8.68
C THR A 189 21.13 -0.11 9.97
N GLU A 190 21.14 1.21 9.82
CA GLU A 190 20.86 2.19 10.88
C GLU A 190 19.59 3.00 10.60
N VAL A 191 19.18 3.12 9.33
CA VAL A 191 18.04 3.94 8.89
C VAL A 191 16.80 3.09 8.63
N VAL A 192 16.92 2.00 7.87
CA VAL A 192 15.82 1.06 7.59
C VAL A 192 15.75 0.05 8.71
N GLU A 193 14.66 0.09 9.47
CA GLU A 193 14.44 -0.79 10.63
C GLU A 193 13.65 -2.05 10.26
N GLU A 194 12.62 -1.92 9.42
CA GLU A 194 11.79 -3.05 8.97
C GLU A 194 11.20 -2.77 7.58
N VAL A 195 11.02 -3.81 6.78
CA VAL A 195 10.21 -3.76 5.55
C VAL A 195 9.09 -4.77 5.63
N VAL A 196 7.85 -4.31 5.46
CA VAL A 196 6.63 -5.14 5.50
C VAL A 196 5.95 -5.10 4.13
N TYR A 197 5.52 -6.26 3.64
CA TYR A 197 4.82 -6.47 2.38
C TYR A 197 3.49 -7.21 2.62
N ASP A 198 2.39 -6.64 2.13
CA ASP A 198 1.01 -7.17 2.30
C ASP A 198 0.43 -7.70 0.98
N GLY A 199 1.22 -8.52 0.29
CA GLY A 199 0.73 -9.25 -0.88
C GLY A 199 0.36 -8.36 -2.08
N VAL A 200 -0.18 -9.01 -3.12
CA VAL A 200 -0.78 -8.33 -4.27
C VAL A 200 -2.30 -8.35 -4.15
N PHE A 201 -2.91 -7.17 -4.27
CA PHE A 201 -4.36 -6.99 -4.39
C PHE A 201 -4.67 -6.02 -5.52
N GLU A 202 -5.64 -6.33 -6.36
CA GLU A 202 -6.06 -5.48 -7.50
C GLU A 202 -4.92 -5.02 -8.44
N GLY A 203 -3.86 -5.82 -8.56
CA GLY A 203 -2.71 -5.52 -9.44
C GLY A 203 -1.70 -4.52 -8.86
N GLN A 204 -1.77 -4.30 -7.55
CA GLN A 204 -0.83 -3.49 -6.80
C GLN A 204 -0.42 -4.19 -5.50
N ALA A 205 0.70 -3.74 -4.93
CA ALA A 205 1.24 -4.20 -3.66
C ALA A 205 1.52 -3.02 -2.76
N GLN A 206 1.24 -3.16 -1.47
CA GLN A 206 1.68 -2.21 -0.46
C GLN A 206 2.96 -2.72 0.20
N VAL A 207 3.96 -1.84 0.26
CA VAL A 207 5.19 -2.03 1.01
C VAL A 207 5.30 -0.89 2.02
N TRP A 208 5.50 -1.22 3.29
CA TRP A 208 5.80 -0.27 4.34
C TRP A 208 7.25 -0.42 4.76
N ILE A 209 7.95 0.71 4.79
CA ILE A 209 9.35 0.78 5.18
C ILE A 209 9.40 1.59 6.46
N GLY A 210 9.74 0.90 7.54
CA GLY A 210 10.04 1.45 8.85
C GLY A 210 11.38 2.15 8.86
N LEU A 211 11.38 3.41 9.30
CA LEU A 211 12.55 4.28 9.32
C LEU A 211 12.75 4.89 10.72
N ASP A 212 14.01 5.13 11.07
CA ASP A 212 14.41 5.78 12.31
C ASP A 212 13.91 7.23 12.43
N GLU A 213 13.72 7.92 11.31
CA GLU A 213 13.02 9.19 11.18
C GLU A 213 12.58 9.45 9.73
N GLN A 214 11.85 10.55 9.50
CA GLN A 214 11.58 10.99 8.12
C GLN A 214 12.87 11.48 7.47
N ARG A 215 13.37 10.71 6.51
CA ARG A 215 14.58 11.02 5.74
C ARG A 215 14.26 11.25 4.28
N PRO A 216 15.05 12.08 3.58
CA PRO A 216 14.85 12.24 2.16
C PRO A 216 15.01 10.92 1.41
N PHE A 217 14.15 10.67 0.43
CA PHE A 217 14.19 9.45 -0.37
C PHE A 217 14.08 9.73 -1.87
N ARG A 218 14.38 8.72 -2.68
CA ARG A 218 14.07 8.70 -4.12
C ARG A 218 13.61 7.30 -4.52
N VAL A 219 12.74 7.23 -5.52
CA VAL A 219 12.33 5.96 -6.12
C VAL A 219 12.65 5.97 -7.62
N PHE A 220 13.22 4.88 -8.10
CA PHE A 220 13.49 4.69 -9.51
C PHE A 220 13.42 3.22 -9.87
N ARG A 221 13.49 2.93 -11.17
CA ARG A 221 13.51 1.54 -11.66
C ARG A 221 14.83 1.22 -12.32
N LEU A 222 15.20 -0.05 -12.25
CA LEU A 222 16.27 -0.62 -13.06
C LEU A 222 15.67 -1.66 -14.00
N GLU A 223 16.31 -1.85 -15.14
CA GLU A 223 15.92 -2.82 -16.17
C GLU A 223 16.96 -3.95 -16.21
N ASP A 224 16.57 -5.12 -16.73
CA ASP A 224 17.44 -6.30 -16.95
C ASP A 224 18.23 -6.78 -15.71
N PRO A 225 17.58 -7.29 -14.63
CA PRO A 225 16.14 -7.51 -14.46
C PRO A 225 15.39 -6.29 -13.94
N ALA A 226 14.06 -6.30 -14.12
CA ALA A 226 13.16 -5.25 -13.66
C ALA A 226 13.20 -5.14 -12.14
N ARG A 227 13.39 -3.91 -11.63
CA ARG A 227 13.43 -3.62 -10.19
C ARG A 227 12.78 -2.28 -9.91
N VAL A 228 12.16 -2.15 -8.74
CA VAL A 228 11.88 -0.85 -8.11
C VAL A 228 12.90 -0.67 -6.98
N VAL A 229 13.60 0.45 -6.99
CA VAL A 229 14.65 0.79 -6.05
C VAL A 229 14.22 2.00 -5.26
N ILE A 230 14.26 1.88 -3.94
CA ILE A 230 13.97 2.93 -2.98
C ILE A 230 15.26 3.22 -2.23
N ASP A 231 15.85 4.38 -2.47
CA ASP A 231 17.01 4.83 -1.70
C ASP A 231 16.56 5.86 -0.65
N VAL A 232 17.03 5.70 0.57
CA VAL A 232 16.78 6.61 1.71
C VAL A 232 18.12 7.17 2.18
N VAL A 233 18.22 8.49 2.37
CA VAL A 233 19.46 9.13 2.85
C VAL A 233 19.92 8.44 4.14
N GLY A 234 21.19 8.04 4.17
CA GLY A 234 21.81 7.41 5.33
C GLY A 234 22.12 8.43 6.44
N THR A 235 22.71 7.94 7.51
CA THR A 235 23.41 8.82 8.47
C THR A 235 24.70 9.33 7.80
N ASP A 236 25.01 10.63 7.92
CA ASP A 236 26.33 11.13 7.52
C ASP A 236 27.40 10.36 8.32
N GLY A 237 28.29 9.64 7.64
CA GLY A 237 29.42 8.93 8.27
C GLY A 237 30.52 9.82 8.82
#